data_AF-B4FBI5-F1
#
_entry.id   AF-B4FBI5-F1
#
_cell.length_a   1.000
_cell.length_b   1.000
_cell.length_c   1.000
_cell.angle_alpha   90.00
_cell.angle_beta   90.00
_cell.angle_gamma   90.00
#
_symmetry.space_group_name_H-M   'P 1'
#
loop_
_entity.id
_entity.type
_entity.pdbx_description
1 polymer ?
#
loop_
_entity_poly.entity_id
_entity_poly.type
_entity_poly.pdbx_seq_one_letter_code
_entity_poly.pdbx_strand_id
1 'polypeptide(L)'
;MSADVYKSWNFNEQALPADLVKRGVAVPDQSSPYGVRLLIKDYPYAVDGLVIWWAIERWVKEYLDIYYPNDGELQRDVELQAWWKEVREEAHGDLKDRDWWPRMDTVQQLARACTTIIWVASALHAAVNFGQYPYAGYLPNRPTASRRPMPEPGSHDYKKLGAGQKEADMVFIRTITSQFQTILGISLIEILSKHSSDEVYLGQRDEPDRWTSDAKALDAFKRFGSRLVQIENRIKTMNDSPDLKNRKGPVEMPYMLLYPNTSDVTGEKAEGLTAMGIPNSISI
;
A
#
# COMPACT_ATOMS: atom_id res chain seq x y z
N MET A 1 5.39 18.63 -11.18
CA MET A 1 4.38 18.02 -10.27
C MET A 1 5.00 16.96 -9.36
N SER A 2 5.33 15.75 -9.80
CA SER A 2 5.88 14.71 -8.90
C SER A 2 7.19 15.12 -8.23
N ALA A 3 8.13 15.70 -8.98
CA ALA A 3 9.37 16.26 -8.43
C ALA A 3 9.13 17.39 -7.40
N ASP A 4 8.05 18.16 -7.55
CA ASP A 4 7.68 19.20 -6.58
C ASP A 4 7.09 18.60 -5.30
N VAL A 5 6.29 17.54 -5.43
CA VAL A 5 5.76 16.78 -4.29
C VAL A 5 6.90 16.10 -3.53
N TYR A 6 7.89 15.55 -4.24
CA TYR A 6 9.07 14.89 -3.66
C TYR A 6 9.86 15.81 -2.72
N LYS A 7 9.89 17.13 -2.95
CA LYS A 7 10.54 18.11 -2.04
C LYS A 7 10.00 18.04 -0.60
N SER A 8 8.75 17.60 -0.44
CA SER A 8 8.05 17.44 0.84
C SER A 8 7.98 16.00 1.34
N TRP A 9 8.54 15.06 0.57
CA TRP A 9 8.58 13.65 0.96
C TRP A 9 9.51 13.45 2.18
N ASN A 10 9.11 12.52 3.03
CA ASN A 10 9.82 12.16 4.25
C ASN A 10 9.71 10.64 4.44
N PHE A 11 10.86 9.98 4.54
CA PHE A 11 10.93 8.52 4.68
C PHE A 11 10.19 8.02 5.93
N ASN A 12 10.34 8.69 7.07
CA ASN A 12 9.74 8.27 8.33
C ASN A 12 8.21 8.35 8.33
N GLU A 13 7.65 9.16 7.43
CA GLU A 13 6.21 9.34 7.24
C GLU A 13 5.62 8.33 6.26
N GLN A 14 6.46 7.54 5.57
CA GLN A 14 5.98 6.40 4.78
C GLN A 14 5.60 5.21 5.67
N ALA A 15 5.99 5.25 6.94
CA ALA A 15 5.51 4.31 7.94
C ALA A 15 4.02 4.52 8.19
N LEU A 16 3.19 3.48 8.02
CA LEU A 16 1.73 3.61 8.06
C LEU A 16 1.20 4.30 9.34
N PRO A 17 1.64 3.95 10.56
CA PRO A 17 1.19 4.67 11.76
C PRO A 17 1.52 6.16 11.74
N ALA A 18 2.69 6.54 11.22
CA ALA A 18 3.12 7.93 11.11
C ALA A 18 2.31 8.70 10.06
N ASP A 19 2.06 8.10 8.89
CA ASP A 19 1.17 8.66 7.86
C ASP A 19 -0.24 8.94 8.43
N LEU A 20 -0.82 7.97 9.13
CA LEU A 20 -2.18 8.09 9.69
C LEU A 20 -2.27 9.22 10.72
N VAL A 21 -1.26 9.37 11.58
CA VAL A 21 -1.20 10.48 12.54
C VAL A 21 -0.98 11.81 11.82
N LYS A 22 -0.05 11.88 10.85
CA LYS A 22 0.22 13.10 10.07
C LYS A 22 -1.02 13.63 9.36
N ARG A 23 -1.82 12.75 8.77
CA ARG A 23 -3.07 13.11 8.08
C ARG A 23 -4.21 13.45 9.04
N GLY A 24 -4.02 13.32 10.35
CA GLY A 24 -5.03 13.61 11.36
C GLY A 24 -6.18 12.60 11.38
N VAL A 25 -5.94 11.37 10.92
CA VAL A 25 -6.95 10.28 10.91
C VAL A 25 -6.70 9.23 12.00
N ALA A 26 -5.60 9.37 12.74
CA ALA A 26 -5.29 8.62 13.94
C ALA A 26 -4.58 9.51 14.97
N VAL A 27 -4.56 9.07 16.22
CA VAL A 27 -3.78 9.69 17.29
C VAL A 27 -2.86 8.65 17.93
N PRO A 28 -1.68 9.04 18.45
CA PRO A 28 -0.84 8.13 19.24
C PRO A 28 -1.60 7.52 20.40
N ASP A 29 -1.47 6.21 20.59
CA ASP A 29 -2.10 5.46 21.67
C ASP A 29 -1.24 4.26 22.05
N GLN A 30 -0.54 4.35 23.18
CA GLN A 30 0.36 3.30 23.65
C GLN A 30 -0.38 2.05 24.13
N SER A 31 -1.69 2.13 24.39
CA SER A 31 -2.49 0.95 24.74
C SER A 31 -2.88 0.13 23.52
N SER A 32 -2.81 0.73 22.33
CA SER A 32 -3.03 0.03 21.06
C SER A 32 -1.82 -0.82 20.69
N PRO A 33 -2.01 -2.07 20.24
CA PRO A 33 -0.90 -2.91 19.76
C PRO A 33 -0.19 -2.34 18.53
N TYR A 34 -0.79 -1.34 17.87
CA TYR A 34 -0.25 -0.66 16.69
C TYR A 34 0.32 0.73 17.01
N GLY A 35 0.35 1.13 18.29
CA GLY A 35 0.84 2.43 18.76
C GLY A 35 -0.04 3.63 18.41
N VAL A 36 -1.14 3.41 17.70
CA VAL A 36 -2.10 4.46 17.28
C VAL A 36 -3.54 3.98 17.44
N ARG A 37 -4.44 4.93 17.66
CA ARG A 37 -5.89 4.74 17.64
C ARG A 37 -6.50 5.53 16.49
N LEU A 38 -7.21 4.83 15.62
CA LEU A 38 -7.93 5.44 14.49
C LEU A 38 -9.08 6.31 14.99
N LEU A 39 -9.27 7.46 14.34
CA LEU A 39 -10.43 8.34 14.56
C LEU A 39 -11.64 7.88 13.75
N ILE A 40 -11.40 7.21 12.62
CA ILE A 40 -12.42 6.53 11.81
C ILE A 40 -12.28 5.03 12.08
N LYS A 41 -13.19 4.47 12.88
CA LYS A 41 -13.10 3.07 13.34
C LYS A 41 -13.17 2.07 12.19
N ASP A 42 -14.05 2.32 11.21
CA ASP A 42 -14.22 1.48 10.03
C ASP A 42 -13.57 2.17 8.81
N TYR A 43 -12.25 2.37 8.86
CA TYR A 43 -11.44 2.83 7.73
C TYR A 43 -10.68 1.63 7.15
N PRO A 44 -11.18 0.96 6.09
CA PRO A 44 -10.70 -0.38 5.70
C PRO A 44 -9.20 -0.44 5.41
N TYR A 45 -8.66 0.50 4.62
CA TYR A 45 -7.22 0.62 4.34
C TYR A 45 -6.37 0.72 5.61
N ALA A 46 -6.75 1.61 6.54
CA ALA A 46 -5.97 1.82 7.77
C ALA A 46 -6.11 0.64 8.74
N VAL A 47 -7.32 0.12 8.89
CA VAL A 47 -7.62 -1.01 9.78
C VAL A 47 -6.88 -2.27 9.36
N ASP A 48 -6.87 -2.59 8.07
CA ASP A 48 -6.20 -3.80 7.56
C ASP A 48 -4.69 -3.55 7.46
N GLY A 49 -4.30 -2.37 6.97
CA GLY A 49 -2.91 -1.99 6.82
C GLY A 49 -2.13 -1.99 8.13
N LEU A 50 -2.74 -1.56 9.25
CA LEU A 50 -2.07 -1.57 10.56
C LEU A 50 -1.72 -2.99 11.03
N VAL A 51 -2.56 -3.99 10.72
CA VAL A 51 -2.27 -5.39 11.10
C VAL A 51 -1.19 -5.99 10.20
N ILE A 52 -1.17 -5.63 8.91
CA ILE A 52 -0.10 -6.00 7.98
C ILE A 52 1.23 -5.36 8.38
N TRP A 53 1.24 -4.05 8.64
CA TRP A 53 2.40 -3.31 9.16
C TRP A 53 2.96 -3.98 10.42
N TRP A 54 2.10 -4.30 11.38
CA TRP A 54 2.49 -4.99 12.61
C TRP A 54 3.11 -6.37 12.35
N ALA A 55 2.57 -7.14 11.40
CA ALA A 55 3.12 -8.44 11.04
C ALA A 55 4.53 -8.31 10.42
N ILE A 56 4.73 -7.32 9.55
CA ILE A 56 6.04 -7.00 8.94
C ILE A 56 7.02 -6.56 10.03
N GLU A 57 6.63 -5.64 10.90
CA GLU A 57 7.48 -5.13 11.99
C GLU A 57 7.95 -6.25 12.91
N ARG A 58 7.05 -7.17 13.27
CA ARG A 58 7.39 -8.36 14.06
C ARG A 58 8.34 -9.30 13.35
N TRP A 59 8.11 -9.55 12.06
CA TRP A 59 9.02 -10.35 11.24
C TRP A 59 10.43 -9.74 11.20
N VAL A 60 10.53 -8.46 10.86
CA VAL A 60 11.81 -7.74 10.79
C VAL A 60 12.53 -7.78 12.13
N LYS A 61 11.81 -7.50 13.23
CA LYS A 61 12.43 -7.54 14.56
C LYS A 61 12.95 -8.93 14.93
N GLU A 62 12.13 -9.97 14.76
CA GLU A 62 12.55 -11.35 15.03
C GLU A 62 13.75 -11.77 14.18
N TYR A 63 13.83 -11.30 12.93
CA TYR A 63 14.96 -11.57 12.04
C TYR A 63 16.23 -10.82 12.47
N LEU A 64 16.12 -9.51 12.76
CA LEU A 64 17.26 -8.70 13.18
C LEU A 64 17.82 -9.13 14.54
N ASP A 65 16.98 -9.58 15.47
CA ASP A 65 17.42 -10.09 16.79
C ASP A 65 18.34 -11.33 16.65
N ILE A 66 18.34 -12.03 15.51
CA ILE A 66 19.24 -13.16 15.23
C ILE A 66 20.66 -12.68 14.90
N TYR A 67 20.79 -11.59 14.14
CA TYR A 67 22.07 -11.13 13.56
C TYR A 67 22.65 -9.89 14.26
N TYR A 68 21.81 -9.06 14.89
CA TYR A 68 22.21 -7.85 15.61
C TYR A 68 21.66 -7.90 17.04
N PRO A 69 22.32 -8.62 17.96
CA PRO A 69 21.85 -8.75 19.35
C PRO A 69 21.93 -7.43 20.14
N ASN A 70 22.67 -6.43 19.67
CA ASN A 70 22.77 -5.09 20.25
C ASN A 70 23.22 -4.06 19.21
N ASP A 71 23.04 -2.78 19.54
CA ASP A 71 23.39 -1.64 18.67
C ASP A 71 24.89 -1.59 18.31
N GLY A 72 25.77 -2.11 19.17
CA GLY A 72 27.21 -2.14 18.93
C GLY A 72 27.62 -3.05 17.78
N GLU A 73 26.94 -4.18 17.58
CA GLU A 73 27.19 -5.06 16.42
C GLU A 73 26.74 -4.37 15.12
N LEU A 74 25.60 -3.68 15.15
CA LEU A 74 25.10 -2.93 14.00
C LEU A 74 26.02 -1.77 13.60
N GLN A 75 26.59 -1.06 14.58
CA GLN A 75 27.53 0.03 14.33
C GLN A 75 28.87 -0.45 13.75
N ARG A 76 29.25 -1.71 13.96
CA ARG A 76 30.47 -2.32 13.39
C ARG A 76 30.27 -2.88 12.00
N ASP A 77 29.03 -3.03 11.54
CA ASP A 77 28.71 -3.56 10.22
C ASP A 77 29.01 -2.52 9.14
N VAL A 78 30.18 -2.64 8.52
CA VAL A 78 30.64 -1.69 7.50
C VAL A 78 29.79 -1.72 6.24
N GLU A 79 29.19 -2.86 5.89
CA GLU A 79 28.36 -3.01 4.70
C GLU A 79 27.00 -2.33 4.92
N LEU A 80 26.38 -2.54 6.08
CA LEU A 80 25.12 -1.90 6.44
C LEU A 80 25.27 -0.37 6.52
N GLN A 81 26.35 0.12 7.14
CA GLN A 81 26.61 1.56 7.24
C GLN A 81 26.87 2.18 5.87
N ALA A 82 27.61 1.50 5.00
CA ALA A 82 27.83 1.95 3.62
C ALA A 82 26.53 1.97 2.81
N TRP A 83 25.72 0.92 2.89
CA TRP A 83 24.42 0.83 2.22
C TRP A 83 23.49 1.98 2.63
N TRP A 84 23.31 2.21 3.93
CA TRP A 84 22.41 3.27 4.38
C TRP A 84 22.91 4.67 3.99
N LYS A 85 24.23 4.88 4.04
CA LYS A 85 24.86 6.10 3.56
C LYS A 85 24.55 6.33 2.07
N GLU A 86 24.72 5.32 1.23
CA GLU A 86 24.44 5.41 -0.22
C GLU A 86 22.96 5.70 -0.49
N VAL A 87 22.04 5.03 0.21
CA VAL A 87 20.59 5.29 0.11
C VAL A 87 20.26 6.77 0.38
N ARG A 88 20.84 7.35 1.44
CA ARG A 88 20.58 8.75 1.81
C ARG A 88 21.29 9.74 0.89
N GLU A 89 22.59 9.54 0.65
CA GLU A 89 23.46 10.57 0.05
C GLU A 89 23.46 10.54 -1.47
N GLU A 90 23.20 9.38 -2.07
CA GLU A 90 23.20 9.18 -3.52
C GLU A 90 21.79 8.91 -4.04
N ALA A 91 21.13 7.83 -3.59
CA ALA A 91 19.84 7.43 -4.14
C ALA A 91 18.72 8.46 -3.87
N HIS A 92 18.71 9.04 -2.67
CA HIS A 92 17.85 10.17 -2.29
C HIS A 92 18.65 11.44 -2.01
N GLY A 93 19.73 11.65 -2.76
CA GLY A 93 20.72 12.71 -2.51
C GLY A 93 20.17 14.14 -2.49
N ASP A 94 19.08 14.41 -3.22
CA ASP A 94 18.38 15.70 -3.21
C ASP A 94 17.78 16.07 -1.83
N LEU A 95 17.58 15.07 -0.97
CA LEU A 95 17.04 15.22 0.38
C LEU A 95 18.02 14.81 1.47
N LYS A 96 19.29 14.57 1.17
CA LYS A 96 20.29 14.02 2.13
C LYS A 96 20.47 14.87 3.40
N ASP A 97 20.29 16.19 3.28
CA ASP A 97 20.48 17.16 4.38
C ASP A 97 19.23 17.31 5.27
N ARG A 98 18.17 16.55 5.02
CA ARG A 98 16.98 16.55 5.88
C ARG A 98 17.28 15.90 7.23
N ASP A 99 16.78 16.51 8.30
CA ASP A 99 17.02 16.12 9.70
C ASP A 99 16.30 14.84 10.13
N TRP A 100 15.29 14.43 9.36
CA TRP A 100 14.50 13.24 9.67
C TRP A 100 15.16 11.93 9.24
N TRP A 101 16.27 11.94 8.49
CA TRP A 101 16.93 10.68 8.14
C TRP A 101 17.39 9.92 9.40
N PRO A 102 17.01 8.64 9.56
CA PRO A 102 17.62 7.77 10.56
C PRO A 102 19.14 7.81 10.43
N ARG A 103 19.83 7.91 11.58
CA ARG A 103 21.30 7.86 11.60
C ARG A 103 21.86 6.47 11.32
N MET A 104 21.03 5.45 11.56
CA MET A 104 21.39 4.02 11.47
C MET A 104 22.41 3.61 12.54
N ASP A 105 22.21 4.11 13.76
CA ASP A 105 23.06 3.83 14.92
C ASP A 105 22.46 2.74 15.83
N THR A 106 21.18 2.37 15.66
CA THR A 106 20.50 1.39 16.52
C THR A 106 19.72 0.35 15.74
N VAL A 107 19.56 -0.85 16.33
CA VAL A 107 18.77 -1.95 15.74
C VAL A 107 17.32 -1.54 15.57
N GLN A 108 16.79 -0.70 16.46
CA GLN A 108 15.44 -0.16 16.32
C GLN A 108 15.28 0.75 15.08
N GLN A 109 16.30 1.56 14.75
CA GLN A 109 16.28 2.38 13.54
C GLN A 109 16.31 1.51 12.28
N LEU A 110 17.14 0.48 12.26
CA LEU A 110 17.18 -0.50 11.17
C LEU A 110 15.85 -1.23 11.02
N ALA A 111 15.27 -1.71 12.12
CA ALA A 111 13.99 -2.40 12.11
C ALA A 111 12.88 -1.53 11.50
N ARG A 112 12.81 -0.26 11.90
CA ARG A 112 11.84 0.70 11.35
C ARG A 112 12.08 0.98 9.86
N ALA A 113 13.34 1.14 9.45
CA ALA A 113 13.68 1.36 8.05
C ALA A 113 13.31 0.16 7.17
N CYS A 114 13.71 -1.06 7.56
CA CYS A 114 13.36 -2.29 6.86
C CYS A 114 11.85 -2.53 6.81
N THR A 115 11.13 -2.26 7.90
CA THR A 115 9.66 -2.38 7.93
C THR A 115 9.02 -1.39 6.96
N THR A 116 9.52 -0.15 6.93
CA THR A 116 9.04 0.88 5.99
C THR A 116 9.30 0.47 4.54
N ILE A 117 10.51 -0.03 4.23
CA ILE A 117 10.88 -0.48 2.88
C ILE A 117 9.98 -1.65 2.44
N ILE A 118 9.82 -2.68 3.27
CA ILE A 118 8.96 -3.83 2.96
C ILE A 118 7.51 -3.36 2.80
N TRP A 119 7.00 -2.51 3.69
CA TRP A 119 5.65 -1.95 3.58
C TRP A 119 5.42 -1.20 2.27
N VAL A 120 6.35 -0.32 1.89
CA VAL A 120 6.28 0.47 0.66
C VAL A 120 6.30 -0.45 -0.56
N ALA A 121 7.21 -1.42 -0.60
CA ALA A 121 7.39 -2.33 -1.71
C ALA A 121 6.24 -3.33 -1.87
N SER A 122 5.57 -3.70 -0.78
CA SER A 122 4.50 -4.72 -0.78
C SER A 122 3.12 -4.09 -0.60
N ALA A 123 2.66 -3.95 0.64
CA ALA A 123 1.28 -3.64 0.98
C ALA A 123 0.83 -2.23 0.56
N LEU A 124 1.69 -1.21 0.68
CA LEU A 124 1.35 0.14 0.20
C LEU A 124 1.15 0.13 -1.32
N HIS A 125 2.11 -0.45 -2.03
CA HIS A 125 2.03 -0.58 -3.48
C HIS A 125 0.76 -1.34 -3.89
N ALA A 126 0.52 -2.52 -3.31
CA ALA A 126 -0.67 -3.31 -3.59
C ALA A 126 -1.98 -2.53 -3.38
N ALA A 127 -2.07 -1.78 -2.28
CA ALA A 127 -3.25 -0.99 -1.94
C ALA A 127 -3.53 0.17 -2.91
N VAL A 128 -2.53 0.69 -3.62
CA VAL A 128 -2.70 1.76 -4.61
C VAL A 128 -2.71 1.25 -6.06
N ASN A 129 -2.27 0.02 -6.29
CA ASN A 129 -2.06 -0.53 -7.64
C ASN A 129 -3.20 -1.43 -8.12
N PHE A 130 -3.49 -2.53 -7.40
CA PHE A 130 -4.41 -3.57 -7.88
C PHE A 130 -5.89 -3.16 -7.84
N GLY A 131 -6.18 -1.99 -7.27
CA GLY A 131 -7.49 -1.35 -7.33
C GLY A 131 -7.71 -0.46 -8.56
N GLN A 132 -6.69 -0.23 -9.39
CA GLN A 132 -6.79 0.69 -10.53
C GLN A 132 -7.92 0.28 -11.49
N TYR A 133 -7.87 -0.90 -12.10
CA TYR A 133 -8.94 -1.35 -13.00
C TYR A 133 -10.27 -1.60 -12.26
N PRO A 134 -10.32 -2.27 -11.09
CA PRO A 134 -11.57 -2.49 -10.37
C PRO A 134 -12.35 -1.20 -10.04
N TYR A 135 -11.66 -0.10 -9.71
CA TYR A 135 -12.32 1.18 -9.43
C TYR A 135 -12.39 2.14 -10.64
N ALA A 136 -11.38 2.15 -11.52
CA ALA A 136 -11.26 3.12 -12.61
C ALA A 136 -11.58 2.56 -14.01
N GLY A 137 -11.84 1.25 -14.13
CA GLY A 137 -12.29 0.61 -15.37
C GLY A 137 -13.63 1.17 -15.86
N TYR A 138 -14.49 1.64 -14.94
CA TYR A 138 -15.60 2.53 -15.29
C TYR A 138 -15.18 3.98 -15.14
N LEU A 139 -14.67 4.57 -16.23
CA LEU A 139 -14.01 5.86 -16.19
C LEU A 139 -14.83 7.03 -15.60
N PRO A 140 -16.16 7.13 -15.76
CA PRO A 140 -16.95 8.15 -15.04
C PRO A 140 -16.69 8.19 -13.52
N ASN A 141 -16.32 7.06 -12.91
CA ASN A 141 -15.96 6.98 -11.49
C ASN A 141 -14.57 7.58 -11.19
N ARG A 142 -13.63 7.54 -12.13
CA ARG A 142 -12.24 8.00 -11.98
C ARG A 142 -11.72 8.67 -13.27
N PRO A 143 -12.25 9.86 -13.62
CA PRO A 143 -11.78 10.58 -14.79
C PRO A 143 -10.34 11.06 -14.60
N THR A 144 -9.51 10.85 -15.62
CA THR A 144 -8.07 11.19 -15.61
C THR A 144 -7.78 12.61 -16.12
N ALA A 145 -8.76 13.24 -16.76
CA ALA A 145 -8.66 14.60 -17.26
C ALA A 145 -10.01 15.32 -17.19
N SER A 146 -9.95 16.66 -17.06
CA SER A 146 -11.08 17.56 -17.26
C SER A 146 -10.77 18.49 -18.43
N ARG A 147 -11.64 18.56 -19.42
CA ARG A 147 -11.41 19.24 -20.71
C ARG A 147 -12.01 20.64 -20.78
N ARG A 148 -12.84 21.03 -19.82
CA ARG A 148 -13.54 22.33 -19.80
C ARG A 148 -13.92 22.74 -18.38
N PRO A 149 -14.05 24.05 -18.11
CA PRO A 149 -14.53 24.54 -16.82
C PRO A 149 -16.02 24.24 -16.61
N MET A 150 -16.51 24.55 -15.41
CA MET A 150 -17.95 24.54 -15.10
C MET A 150 -18.68 25.50 -16.07
N PRO A 151 -19.81 25.09 -16.68
CA PRO A 151 -20.60 26.01 -17.50
C PRO A 151 -21.08 27.22 -16.70
N GLU A 152 -21.03 28.41 -17.30
CA GLU A 152 -21.51 29.64 -16.66
C GLU A 152 -23.04 29.68 -16.56
N PRO A 153 -23.61 30.26 -15.49
CA PRO A 153 -25.06 30.45 -15.35
C PRO A 153 -25.69 31.09 -16.60
N GLY A 154 -26.80 30.52 -17.06
CA GLY A 154 -27.54 31.00 -18.24
C GLY A 154 -27.03 30.46 -19.58
N SER A 155 -25.83 29.86 -19.63
CA SER A 155 -25.34 29.17 -20.83
C SER A 155 -26.20 27.96 -21.20
N HIS A 156 -26.09 27.53 -22.45
CA HIS A 156 -26.80 26.33 -22.93
C HIS A 156 -26.45 25.08 -22.12
N ASP A 157 -25.16 24.85 -21.85
CA ASP A 157 -24.72 23.68 -21.08
C ASP A 157 -25.10 23.79 -19.59
N TYR A 158 -25.22 25.00 -19.03
CA TYR A 158 -25.77 25.18 -17.68
C TYR A 158 -27.25 24.80 -17.61
N LYS A 159 -28.04 25.18 -18.63
CA LYS A 159 -29.46 24.75 -18.73
C LYS A 159 -29.59 23.24 -18.82
N LYS A 160 -28.65 22.57 -19.52
CA LYS A 160 -28.61 21.11 -19.61
C LYS A 160 -28.32 20.41 -18.28
N LEU A 161 -27.44 20.98 -17.46
CA LEU A 161 -27.23 20.49 -16.09
C LEU A 161 -28.52 20.56 -15.26
N GLY A 162 -29.25 21.67 -15.35
CA GLY A 162 -30.54 21.85 -14.66
C GLY A 162 -31.66 20.95 -15.17
N ALA A 163 -31.64 20.55 -16.44
CA ALA A 163 -32.60 19.61 -17.01
C ALA A 163 -32.41 18.17 -16.50
N GLY A 164 -31.21 17.82 -16.03
CA GLY A 164 -30.90 16.51 -15.45
C GLY A 164 -30.84 15.37 -16.48
N GLN A 165 -30.74 14.14 -15.97
CA GLN A 165 -30.72 12.90 -16.78
C GLN A 165 -29.69 12.97 -17.93
N LYS A 166 -30.08 12.53 -19.12
CA LYS A 166 -29.23 12.49 -20.32
C LYS A 166 -28.61 13.85 -20.67
N GLU A 167 -29.29 14.96 -20.41
CA GLU A 167 -28.74 16.29 -20.73
C GLU A 167 -27.58 16.64 -19.79
N ALA A 168 -27.72 16.36 -18.49
CA ALA A 168 -26.64 16.52 -17.53
C ALA A 168 -25.49 15.54 -17.79
N ASP A 169 -25.80 14.28 -18.12
CA ASP A 169 -24.81 13.25 -18.46
C ASP A 169 -23.97 13.65 -19.68
N MET A 170 -24.60 14.23 -20.71
CA MET A 170 -23.89 14.74 -21.87
C MET A 170 -22.95 15.89 -21.51
N VAL A 171 -23.32 16.73 -20.55
CA VAL A 171 -22.42 17.76 -20.04
C VAL A 171 -21.25 17.12 -19.31
N PHE A 172 -21.50 16.14 -18.46
CA PHE A 172 -20.46 15.41 -17.71
C PHE A 172 -19.47 14.69 -18.64
N ILE A 173 -19.94 13.88 -19.59
CA ILE A 173 -19.11 13.11 -20.54
C ILE A 173 -18.24 14.04 -21.40
N ARG A 174 -18.77 15.20 -21.79
CA ARG A 174 -17.99 16.22 -22.54
C ARG A 174 -16.94 16.92 -21.67
N THR A 175 -17.10 16.91 -20.35
CA THR A 175 -16.15 17.49 -19.41
C THR A 175 -15.01 16.54 -19.08
N ILE A 176 -15.29 15.27 -18.81
CA ILE A 176 -14.25 14.28 -18.44
C ILE A 176 -13.41 13.83 -19.64
N THR A 177 -12.45 12.94 -19.39
CA THR A 177 -11.55 12.32 -20.39
C THR A 177 -12.28 11.91 -21.67
N SER A 178 -11.66 12.18 -22.83
CA SER A 178 -12.24 11.84 -24.14
C SER A 178 -12.27 10.33 -24.39
N GLN A 179 -13.21 9.84 -25.19
CA GLN A 179 -13.39 8.41 -25.45
C GLN A 179 -12.10 7.69 -25.89
N PHE A 180 -11.32 8.29 -26.79
CA PHE A 180 -10.07 7.68 -27.26
C PHE A 180 -9.05 7.52 -26.12
N GLN A 181 -8.87 8.57 -25.31
CA GLN A 181 -7.98 8.51 -24.13
C GLN A 181 -8.51 7.54 -23.07
N THR A 182 -9.83 7.43 -22.92
CA THR A 182 -10.48 6.45 -22.04
C THR A 182 -10.10 5.04 -22.41
N ILE A 183 -10.18 4.67 -23.69
CA ILE A 183 -9.86 3.33 -24.16
C ILE A 183 -8.39 3.00 -23.84
N LEU A 184 -7.46 3.90 -24.18
CA LEU A 184 -6.04 3.72 -23.87
C LEU A 184 -5.79 3.61 -22.36
N GLY A 185 -6.42 4.47 -21.57
CA GLY A 185 -6.26 4.50 -20.11
C GLY A 185 -6.77 3.23 -19.44
N ILE A 186 -7.98 2.77 -19.82
CA ILE A 186 -8.58 1.54 -19.29
C ILE A 186 -7.71 0.32 -19.65
N SER A 187 -7.27 0.20 -20.91
CA SER A 187 -6.39 -0.89 -21.34
C SER A 187 -5.08 -0.92 -20.55
N LEU A 188 -4.50 0.24 -20.25
CA LEU A 188 -3.28 0.33 -19.45
C LEU A 188 -3.54 -0.15 -18.01
N ILE A 189 -4.53 0.40 -17.31
CA ILE A 189 -4.79 0.03 -15.92
C ILE A 189 -5.28 -1.42 -15.79
N GLU A 190 -5.88 -1.99 -16.84
CA GLU A 190 -6.21 -3.42 -16.90
C GLU A 190 -4.96 -4.28 -16.81
N ILE A 191 -3.89 -3.92 -17.53
CA ILE A 191 -2.60 -4.61 -17.47
C ILE A 191 -1.97 -4.41 -16.09
N LEU A 192 -1.94 -3.17 -15.59
CA LEU A 192 -1.28 -2.84 -14.33
C LEU A 192 -1.96 -3.45 -13.10
N SER A 193 -3.24 -3.84 -13.22
CA SER A 193 -3.99 -4.44 -12.11
C SER A 193 -3.96 -5.97 -12.11
N LYS A 194 -3.24 -6.60 -13.05
CA LYS A 194 -3.15 -8.06 -13.16
C LYS A 194 -1.96 -8.61 -12.39
N HIS A 195 -2.19 -9.65 -11.61
CA HIS A 195 -1.11 -10.47 -11.09
C HIS A 195 -0.64 -11.49 -12.14
N SER A 196 0.67 -11.69 -12.22
CA SER A 196 1.26 -12.78 -13.00
C SER A 196 1.04 -14.13 -12.32
N SER A 197 1.06 -15.22 -13.08
CA SER A 197 0.90 -16.59 -12.56
C SER A 197 2.09 -17.04 -11.70
N ASP A 198 3.26 -16.41 -11.88
CA ASP A 198 4.51 -16.68 -11.16
C ASP A 198 4.79 -15.62 -10.06
N GLU A 199 3.79 -14.83 -9.68
CA GLU A 199 3.93 -13.83 -8.61
C GLU A 199 4.25 -14.47 -7.25
N VAL A 200 5.12 -13.80 -6.48
CA VAL A 200 5.51 -14.23 -5.14
C VAL A 200 4.92 -13.27 -4.10
N TYR A 201 3.93 -13.74 -3.37
CA TYR A 201 3.19 -12.93 -2.41
C TYR A 201 3.93 -12.75 -1.08
N LEU A 202 3.51 -11.76 -0.30
CA LEU A 202 4.05 -11.45 1.01
C LEU A 202 3.95 -12.69 1.91
N GLY A 203 5.07 -13.07 2.51
CA GLY A 203 5.18 -14.31 3.30
C GLY A 203 5.50 -15.55 2.48
N GLN A 204 5.75 -15.42 1.17
CA GLN A 204 6.27 -16.46 0.28
C GLN A 204 7.68 -16.10 -0.23
N ARG A 205 8.39 -17.07 -0.80
CA ARG A 205 9.70 -16.91 -1.47
C ARG A 205 9.80 -17.83 -2.68
N ASP A 206 10.48 -17.38 -3.73
CA ASP A 206 10.72 -18.11 -4.99
C ASP A 206 11.63 -19.36 -4.81
N GLU A 207 12.43 -19.41 -3.74
CA GLU A 207 13.22 -20.59 -3.35
C GLU A 207 13.19 -20.80 -1.83
N PRO A 208 12.11 -21.34 -1.25
CA PRO A 208 11.92 -21.38 0.21
C PRO A 208 12.95 -22.25 0.93
N ASP A 209 13.55 -23.23 0.23
CA ASP A 209 14.52 -24.17 0.79
C ASP A 209 15.98 -23.75 0.66
N ARG A 210 16.29 -22.66 -0.08
CA ARG A 210 17.67 -22.31 -0.46
C ARG A 210 18.14 -20.93 -0.01
N TRP A 211 17.24 -20.04 0.40
CA TRP A 211 17.60 -18.65 0.72
C TRP A 211 18.44 -18.50 2.01
N THR A 212 18.38 -19.47 2.92
CA THR A 212 19.25 -19.53 4.11
C THR A 212 19.28 -20.95 4.70
N SER A 213 20.39 -21.31 5.35
CA SER A 213 20.51 -22.52 6.17
C SER A 213 20.22 -22.27 7.66
N ASP A 214 20.00 -21.02 8.07
CA ASP A 214 19.75 -20.66 9.47
C ASP A 214 18.33 -21.04 9.91
N ALA A 215 18.23 -22.07 10.75
CA ALA A 215 16.96 -22.56 11.26
C ALA A 215 16.15 -21.51 12.03
N LYS A 216 16.78 -20.54 12.70
CA LYS A 216 16.07 -19.48 13.43
C LYS A 216 15.38 -18.53 12.47
N ALA A 217 16.06 -18.16 11.38
CA ALA A 217 15.50 -17.30 10.34
C ALA A 217 14.34 -17.99 9.61
N LEU A 218 14.49 -19.28 9.28
CA LEU A 218 13.43 -20.09 8.67
C LEU A 218 12.19 -20.17 9.57
N ASP A 219 12.38 -20.38 10.88
CA ASP A 219 11.29 -20.47 11.85
C ASP A 219 10.58 -19.12 12.07
N ALA A 220 11.33 -18.01 12.13
CA ALA A 220 10.76 -16.67 12.16
C ALA A 220 9.93 -16.35 10.89
N PHE A 221 10.37 -16.81 9.72
CA PHE A 221 9.64 -16.61 8.47
C PHE A 221 8.34 -17.43 8.42
N LYS A 222 8.36 -18.68 8.94
CA LYS A 222 7.15 -19.50 9.10
C LYS A 222 6.12 -18.83 10.01
N ARG A 223 6.55 -18.20 11.11
CA ARG A 223 5.66 -17.41 11.98
C ARG A 223 5.09 -16.19 11.26
N PHE A 224 5.89 -15.52 10.43
CA PHE A 224 5.40 -14.41 9.61
C PHE A 224 4.28 -14.85 8.66
N GLY A 225 4.50 -15.91 7.87
CA GLY A 225 3.47 -16.45 6.99
C GLY A 225 2.21 -16.88 7.76
N SER A 226 2.37 -17.54 8.90
CA SER A 226 1.23 -17.94 9.76
C SER A 226 0.41 -16.74 10.25
N ARG A 227 1.06 -15.62 10.61
CA ARG A 227 0.38 -14.37 10.99
C ARG A 227 -0.40 -13.79 9.80
N LEU A 228 0.17 -13.78 8.60
CA LEU A 228 -0.51 -13.28 7.41
C LEU A 228 -1.76 -14.10 7.06
N VAL A 229 -1.71 -15.43 7.17
CA VAL A 229 -2.88 -16.29 6.98
C VAL A 229 -3.97 -16.02 8.03
N GLN A 230 -3.61 -15.71 9.27
CA GLN A 230 -4.59 -15.26 10.27
C GLN A 230 -5.24 -13.91 9.88
N ILE A 231 -4.45 -13.00 9.31
CA ILE A 231 -4.95 -11.70 8.83
C ILE A 231 -5.91 -11.88 7.65
N GLU A 232 -5.64 -12.78 6.71
CA GLU A 232 -6.56 -13.14 5.63
C GLU A 232 -7.95 -13.51 6.14
N ASN A 233 -8.00 -14.40 7.14
CA ASN A 233 -9.27 -14.81 7.75
C ASN A 233 -9.97 -13.65 8.44
N ARG A 234 -9.21 -12.82 9.17
CA ARG A 234 -9.74 -11.61 9.82
C ARG A 234 -10.38 -10.66 8.79
N ILE A 235 -9.73 -10.41 7.66
CA ILE A 235 -10.25 -9.53 6.60
C ILE A 235 -11.57 -10.06 6.05
N LYS A 236 -11.65 -11.37 5.76
CA LYS A 236 -12.88 -12.03 5.31
C LYS A 236 -14.01 -11.85 6.33
N THR A 237 -13.76 -12.18 7.60
CA THR A 237 -14.76 -12.00 8.68
C THR A 237 -15.22 -10.55 8.81
N MET A 238 -14.31 -9.58 8.69
CA MET A 238 -14.68 -8.16 8.75
C MET A 238 -15.51 -7.72 7.54
N ASN A 239 -15.18 -8.19 6.34
CA ASN A 239 -15.97 -7.93 5.14
C ASN A 239 -17.39 -8.49 5.24
N ASP A 240 -17.61 -9.57 5.99
CA ASP A 240 -18.93 -10.16 6.22
C ASP A 240 -19.72 -9.55 7.37
N SER A 241 -19.09 -8.68 8.17
CA SER A 241 -19.76 -8.02 9.29
C SER A 241 -20.75 -6.96 8.81
N PRO A 242 -22.04 -7.02 9.20
CA PRO A 242 -23.04 -6.00 8.84
C PRO A 242 -22.79 -4.64 9.52
N ASP A 243 -21.98 -4.62 10.58
CA ASP A 243 -21.63 -3.42 11.33
C ASP A 243 -20.52 -2.60 10.65
N LEU A 244 -19.79 -3.17 9.69
CA LEU A 244 -18.64 -2.58 9.01
C LEU A 244 -18.97 -2.16 7.57
N LYS A 245 -19.88 -1.19 7.45
CA LYS A 245 -20.49 -0.78 6.18
C LYS A 245 -19.50 -0.15 5.19
N ASN A 246 -18.42 0.47 5.65
CA ASN A 246 -17.45 1.13 4.77
C ASN A 246 -16.61 0.13 3.98
N ARG A 247 -16.67 -1.16 4.31
CA ARG A 247 -15.89 -2.22 3.66
C ARG A 247 -16.49 -2.71 2.34
N LYS A 248 -17.79 -2.50 2.09
CA LYS A 248 -18.50 -2.90 0.86
C LYS A 248 -19.10 -1.71 0.12
N GLY A 249 -19.70 -0.78 0.88
CA GLY A 249 -20.43 0.35 0.32
C GLY A 249 -21.62 -0.07 -0.57
N PRO A 250 -22.29 0.88 -1.22
CA PRO A 250 -23.46 0.61 -2.08
C PRO A 250 -23.12 -0.11 -3.39
N VAL A 251 -21.83 -0.22 -3.71
CA VAL A 251 -21.34 -0.94 -4.90
C VAL A 251 -21.10 -2.43 -4.63
N GLU A 252 -21.35 -2.89 -3.39
CA GLU A 252 -21.22 -4.29 -2.96
C GLU A 252 -19.84 -4.89 -3.30
N MET A 253 -18.77 -4.11 -3.15
CA MET A 253 -17.40 -4.52 -3.43
C MET A 253 -16.59 -4.62 -2.13
N PRO A 254 -16.38 -5.83 -1.59
CA PRO A 254 -15.59 -6.02 -0.36
C PRO A 254 -14.15 -5.50 -0.51
N TYR A 255 -13.64 -4.82 0.52
CA TYR A 255 -12.28 -4.34 0.53
C TYR A 255 -11.28 -5.50 0.75
N MET A 256 -10.60 -5.88 -0.34
CA MET A 256 -9.67 -7.02 -0.39
C MET A 256 -8.25 -6.64 -0.82
N LEU A 257 -7.98 -5.36 -1.12
CA LEU A 257 -6.67 -4.89 -1.62
C LEU A 257 -5.49 -5.13 -0.66
N LEU A 258 -5.77 -5.37 0.62
CA LEU A 258 -4.78 -5.72 1.64
C LEU A 258 -4.93 -7.16 2.13
N TYR A 259 -5.61 -8.03 1.38
CA TYR A 259 -5.62 -9.46 1.60
C TYR A 259 -4.27 -10.05 1.12
N PRO A 260 -3.44 -10.65 2.00
CA PRO A 260 -2.09 -11.08 1.63
C PRO A 260 -1.99 -12.08 0.49
N ASN A 261 -2.90 -13.07 0.43
CA ASN A 261 -2.81 -14.25 -0.43
C ASN A 261 -1.59 -15.16 -0.14
N THR A 262 -1.04 -15.09 1.07
CA THR A 262 0.02 -15.97 1.56
C THR A 262 -0.39 -17.44 1.57
N SER A 263 -1.67 -17.74 1.87
CA SER A 263 -2.18 -19.13 1.94
C SER A 263 -2.27 -19.82 0.57
N ASP A 264 -2.16 -19.07 -0.51
CA ASP A 264 -2.29 -19.58 -1.88
C ASP A 264 -0.92 -20.00 -2.43
N VAL A 265 -0.51 -21.22 -2.12
CA VAL A 265 0.82 -21.73 -2.46
C VAL A 265 0.96 -22.04 -3.95
N THR A 266 -0.15 -22.17 -4.69
CA THR A 266 -0.14 -22.41 -6.14
C THR A 266 -0.21 -21.12 -6.97
N GLY A 267 -0.53 -19.98 -6.35
CA GLY A 267 -0.69 -18.68 -7.01
C GLY A 267 -1.97 -18.53 -7.85
N GLU A 268 -2.72 -19.61 -8.07
CA GLU A 268 -3.87 -19.67 -8.98
C GLU A 268 -5.04 -18.77 -8.55
N LYS A 269 -5.20 -18.46 -7.25
CA LYS A 269 -6.37 -17.70 -6.78
C LYS A 269 -6.24 -16.21 -7.02
N ALA A 270 -5.02 -15.68 -7.08
CA ALA A 270 -4.78 -14.26 -7.27
C ALA A 270 -4.36 -13.91 -8.71
N GLU A 271 -4.04 -14.89 -9.56
CA GLU A 271 -3.70 -14.68 -10.96
C GLU A 271 -4.75 -13.82 -11.70
N GLY A 272 -4.28 -12.84 -12.47
CA GLY A 272 -5.14 -11.95 -13.24
C GLY A 272 -5.75 -10.81 -12.42
N LEU A 273 -6.97 -10.39 -12.77
CA LEU A 273 -7.66 -9.24 -12.19
C LEU A 273 -8.51 -9.63 -10.98
N THR A 274 -7.92 -9.61 -9.80
CA THR A 274 -8.59 -10.14 -8.58
C THR A 274 -8.88 -9.08 -7.52
N ALA A 275 -8.27 -7.89 -7.61
CA ALA A 275 -8.39 -6.83 -6.61
C ALA A 275 -8.00 -7.28 -5.18
N MET A 276 -7.08 -8.23 -5.09
CA MET A 276 -6.55 -8.80 -3.85
C MET A 276 -5.16 -9.39 -4.06
N GLY A 277 -4.44 -9.69 -2.98
CA GLY A 277 -3.07 -10.20 -3.04
C GLY A 277 -2.06 -9.08 -2.80
N ILE A 278 -1.07 -9.35 -1.94
CA ILE A 278 0.03 -8.43 -1.67
C ILE A 278 1.31 -9.08 -2.17
N PRO A 279 1.85 -8.69 -3.34
CA PRO A 279 3.17 -9.10 -3.79
C PRO A 279 4.29 -8.69 -2.82
N ASN A 280 5.41 -9.39 -2.88
CA ASN A 280 6.61 -8.98 -2.13
C ASN A 280 7.21 -7.64 -2.61
N SER A 281 6.89 -7.22 -3.84
CA SER A 281 7.59 -6.12 -4.52
C SER A 281 6.68 -5.29 -5.42
N ILE A 282 7.24 -4.20 -5.94
CA ILE A 282 6.64 -3.38 -7.00
C ILE A 282 6.91 -4.11 -8.33
N SER A 283 6.10 -5.11 -8.64
CA SER A 283 6.27 -6.01 -9.80
C SER A 283 5.51 -5.55 -11.05
N ILE A 284 4.52 -4.66 -10.90
CA ILE A 284 3.73 -4.06 -11.98
C ILE A 284 3.09 -2.74 -11.53
#